data_AF-A0A6B3EFH1-F1
#
_entry.id   AF-A0A6B3EFH1-F1
#
_cell.length_a   1.000
_cell.length_b   1.000
_cell.length_c   1.000
_cell.angle_alpha   90.00
_cell.angle_beta   90.00
_cell.angle_gamma   90.00
#
_symmetry.space_group_name_H-M   'P 1'
#
loop_
_entity.id
_entity.type
_entity.pdbx_description
1 polymer ?
#
loop_
_entity_poly.entity_id
_entity_poly.type
_entity_poly.pdbx_seq_one_letter_code
_entity_poly.pdbx_strand_id
1 'polypeptide(L)' 'MQRSKGLSAALVLSASVMGLGALAAPQAAAVTAPVAFTADDLPTWQTNGIVWALAQSGDTVFVGGTFSQVRPPDG' A
#
# COMPACT_ATOMS: atom_id res chain seq x y z
N MET A 1 -27.82 9.42 -43.61
CA MET A 1 -28.03 8.51 -42.46
C MET A 1 -26.90 7.48 -42.23
N GLN A 2 -25.75 7.54 -42.93
CA GLN A 2 -24.65 6.57 -42.76
C GLN A 2 -23.59 6.99 -41.72
N ARG A 3 -23.52 8.27 -41.34
CA ARG A 3 -22.53 8.81 -40.39
C ARG A 3 -22.73 8.36 -38.94
N SER A 4 -23.97 8.06 -38.53
CA SER A 4 -24.28 7.61 -37.16
C SER A 4 -23.85 6.17 -36.90
N LYS A 5 -23.89 5.30 -37.92
CA LYS A 5 -23.52 3.88 -37.80
C LYS A 5 -22.02 3.66 -37.56
N GLY A 6 -21.17 4.53 -38.13
CA GLY A 6 -19.71 4.47 -37.93
C GLY A 6 -19.28 4.87 -36.51
N LEU A 7 -19.98 5.82 -35.89
CA LEU A 7 -19.72 6.28 -34.52
C LEU A 7 -20.07 5.22 -33.48
N SER A 8 -21.18 4.50 -33.67
CA SER A 8 -21.57 3.40 -32.78
C SER A 8 -20.61 2.21 -32.85
N ALA A 9 -20.11 1.85 -34.05
CA ALA A 9 -19.14 0.76 -34.20
C ALA A 9 -17.79 1.09 -33.52
N ALA A 10 -17.30 2.31 -33.68
CA ALA A 10 -16.07 2.76 -33.03
C ALA A 10 -16.17 2.76 -31.50
N LEU A 11 -17.33 3.11 -30.94
CA LEU A 11 -17.58 3.09 -29.50
C LEU A 11 -17.58 1.66 -28.92
N VAL A 12 -18.19 0.70 -29.61
CA VAL A 12 -18.22 -0.72 -29.20
C VAL A 12 -16.82 -1.33 -29.23
N LEU A 13 -16.03 -1.05 -30.27
CA LEU A 13 -14.63 -1.48 -30.36
C LEU A 13 -13.79 -0.92 -29.20
N SER A 14 -13.95 0.37 -28.89
CA SER A 14 -13.20 1.02 -27.80
C SER A 14 -13.56 0.44 -26.42
N ALA A 15 -14.84 0.15 -26.18
CA ALA A 15 -15.31 -0.46 -24.93
C ALA A 15 -14.80 -1.91 -24.76
N SER A 16 -14.71 -2.68 -25.84
CA SER A 16 -14.22 -4.06 -25.80
C SER A 16 -12.72 -4.16 -25.46
N VAL A 17 -11.89 -3.22 -25.94
CA VAL A 17 -10.44 -3.19 -25.65
C VAL A 17 -10.16 -2.87 -24.18
N MET A 18 -10.93 -1.95 -23.58
CA MET A 18 -10.83 -1.66 -22.14
C MET A 18 -11.28 -2.84 -21.27
N GLY A 19 -12.35 -3.53 -21.65
CA GLY A 19 -12.86 -4.70 -20.91
C GLY A 19 -11.93 -5.90 -20.96
N LEU A 20 -11.32 -6.20 -22.12
CA LEU A 20 -10.35 -7.30 -22.24
C LEU A 20 -9.03 -6.99 -21.53
N GLY A 21 -8.58 -5.74 -21.53
CA GLY A 21 -7.34 -5.35 -20.83
C GLY A 21 -7.40 -5.64 -19.33
N ALA A 22 -8.56 -5.45 -18.70
CA ALA A 22 -8.77 -5.77 -17.29
C ALA A 22 -8.76 -7.29 -17.00
N LEU A 23 -9.19 -8.11 -17.95
CA LEU A 23 -9.18 -9.58 -17.83
C LEU A 23 -7.81 -10.20 -18.12
N ALA A 24 -6.95 -9.52 -18.89
CA ALA A 24 -5.62 -9.99 -19.27
C ALA A 24 -4.49 -9.41 -18.39
N ALA A 25 -4.80 -8.48 -17.48
CA ALA A 25 -3.79 -7.90 -16.59
C ALA A 25 -3.26 -8.94 -15.59
N PRO A 26 -1.93 -9.02 -15.35
CA PRO A 26 -1.40 -9.88 -14.30
C PRO A 26 -1.92 -9.42 -12.93
N GLN A 27 -2.36 -10.39 -12.14
CA GLN A 27 -2.78 -10.16 -10.76
C GLN A 27 -1.59 -9.69 -9.92
N ALA A 28 -1.75 -8.57 -9.21
CA ALA A 28 -0.73 -8.07 -8.31
C ALA A 28 -0.55 -9.07 -7.16
N ALA A 29 0.68 -9.55 -6.99
CA ALA A 29 1.06 -10.42 -5.88
C ALA A 29 1.98 -9.67 -4.91
N ALA A 30 1.89 -10.01 -3.63
CA ALA A 30 2.84 -9.50 -2.64
C ALA A 30 4.24 -10.06 -2.94
N VAL A 31 5.23 -9.17 -2.98
CA VAL A 31 6.65 -9.55 -3.16
C VAL A 31 7.31 -10.04 -1.87
N THR A 32 6.63 -9.89 -0.73
CA THR A 32 7.07 -10.31 0.61
C THR A 32 5.98 -11.13 1.27
N ALA A 33 6.36 -12.09 2.13
CA ALA A 33 5.41 -12.86 2.93
C ALA A 33 4.55 -11.93 3.82
N PRO A 34 3.26 -12.27 4.06
CA PRO A 34 2.45 -11.55 5.03
C PRO A 34 3.10 -11.57 6.41
N VAL A 35 3.17 -10.40 7.04
CA VAL A 35 3.56 -10.27 8.45
C VAL A 35 2.27 -10.23 9.27
N ALA A 36 2.20 -11.05 10.32
CA ALA A 36 1.09 -11.00 11.26
C ALA A 36 1.17 -9.68 12.05
N PHE A 37 0.12 -8.87 11.94
CA PHE A 37 -0.09 -7.72 12.82
C PHE A 37 -1.26 -8.07 13.75
N THR A 38 -1.04 -7.94 15.05
CA THR A 38 -2.07 -8.10 16.08
C THR A 38 -2.19 -6.76 16.82
N ALA A 39 -3.37 -6.46 17.34
CA ALA A 39 -3.58 -5.32 18.22
C ALA A 39 -3.42 -5.70 19.71
N ASP A 40 -2.70 -6.79 19.98
CA ASP A 40 -2.40 -7.19 21.36
C ASP A 40 -1.59 -6.09 22.04
N ASP A 41 -1.93 -5.83 23.31
CA ASP A 41 -1.19 -4.91 24.15
C ASP A 41 0.16 -5.55 24.51
N LEU A 42 1.14 -5.32 23.63
CA LEU A 42 2.51 -5.73 23.84
C LEU A 42 3.29 -4.56 24.43
N PRO A 43 4.15 -4.84 25.43
CA PRO A 43 5.03 -3.83 25.97
C PRO A 43 5.94 -3.38 24.80
N THR A 44 5.80 -2.11 24.40
CA THR A 44 6.50 -1.51 23.27
C THR A 44 7.20 -0.22 23.70
N TRP A 45 8.31 0.08 23.02
CA TRP A 45 8.95 1.39 23.12
C TRP A 45 8.02 2.46 22.55
N GLN A 46 7.86 3.58 23.27
CA GLN A 46 6.96 4.66 22.86
C GLN A 46 7.66 6.02 22.83
N THR A 47 7.38 6.81 21.79
CA THR A 47 7.82 8.20 21.67
C THR A 47 6.73 9.16 22.18
N ASN A 48 7.13 10.31 22.74
CA ASN A 48 6.19 11.39 23.12
C ASN A 48 5.80 12.31 21.94
N GLY A 49 5.95 11.84 20.70
CA GLY A 49 5.78 12.62 19.48
C GLY A 49 5.75 11.75 18.24
N ILE A 50 5.84 12.36 17.06
CA ILE A 50 5.61 11.69 15.77
C ILE A 50 6.90 11.07 15.24
N VAL A 51 6.83 9.80 14.84
CA VAL A 51 7.88 9.11 14.08
C VAL A 51 7.57 9.22 12.59
N TRP A 52 8.52 9.75 11.82
CA TRP A 52 8.40 9.92 10.36
C TRP A 52 9.15 8.83 9.59
N ALA A 53 10.19 8.25 10.21
CA ALA A 53 11.05 7.27 9.57
C ALA A 53 11.53 6.20 10.55
N LEU A 54 11.70 4.99 10.04
CA LEU A 54 12.29 3.84 10.73
C LEU A 54 13.42 3.27 9.87
N ALA A 55 14.49 2.82 10.52
CA ALA A 55 15.55 2.05 9.89
C ALA A 55 16.02 0.94 10.84
N GLN A 56 16.52 -0.17 10.31
CA GLN A 56 17.03 -1.28 11.10
C GLN A 56 18.47 -1.60 10.67
N SER A 57 19.33 -1.90 11.64
CA SER A 57 20.66 -2.48 11.41
C SER A 57 20.89 -3.61 12.42
N GLY A 58 20.97 -4.85 11.92
CA GLY A 58 21.01 -6.04 12.78
C GLY A 58 19.76 -6.10 13.68
N ASP A 59 19.98 -6.16 14.99
CA ASP A 59 18.90 -6.18 16.00
C ASP A 59 18.53 -4.79 16.52
N THR A 60 19.12 -3.71 15.97
CA THR A 60 18.85 -2.34 16.42
C THR A 60 17.89 -1.63 15.46
N VAL A 61 16.82 -1.05 16.01
CA VAL A 61 15.90 -0.17 15.29
C VAL A 61 16.22 1.29 15.63
N PHE A 62 16.41 2.10 14.59
CA PHE A 62 16.57 3.54 14.65
C PHE A 62 15.26 4.22 14.26
N VAL A 63 14.89 5.24 15.04
CA VAL A 63 13.65 6.00 14.83
C VAL A 63 13.98 7.47 14.61
N GLY A 64 13.42 8.05 13.56
CA GLY A 64 13.60 9.46 13.18
C GLY A 64 12.26 10.19 13.19
N GLY A 65 12.19 11.36 13.82
CA GLY A 65 10.90 11.98 14.08
C GLY A 65 10.97 13.35 14.77
N THR A 66 9.80 13.83 15.17
CA THR A 66 9.63 14.99 16.05
C THR A 66 9.13 14.49 17.41
N PHE A 67 10.08 14.12 18.27
CA PHE A 67 9.86 13.69 19.65
C PHE A 67 11.07 14.13 20.50
N SER A 68 10.95 14.09 21.81
CA SER A 68 12.03 14.44 22.74
C SER A 68 12.35 13.36 23.77
N GLN A 69 11.49 12.34 23.89
CA GLN A 69 11.64 11.25 24.84
C GLN A 69 11.20 9.94 24.22
N VAL A 70 11.86 8.86 24.64
CA VAL A 70 11.51 7.47 24.34
C VAL A 70 11.36 6.76 25.68
N ARG A 71 10.21 6.14 25.93
CA ARG A 71 9.92 5.40 27.17
C ARG A 71 10.04 3.89 26.91
N PRO A 72 10.66 3.13 27.84
CA PRO A 72 10.73 1.69 27.75
C PRO A 72 9.36 1.00 27.96
N PRO A 73 9.24 -0.26 27.51
CA PRO A 73 8.00 -1.03 27.58
C PRO A 73 7.42 -1.24 28.99
N ASP A 74 8.27 -1.14 30.01
CA ASP A 74 8.05 -1.57 31.39
C ASP A 74 7.50 -0.46 32.32
N GLY A 75 7.33 0.77 31.81
CA GLY A 75 6.72 1.89 32.55
C GLY A 75 7.69 2.67 33.44
#